data_AF-A0A7S0G3L6-F1
#
_entry.id   AF-A0A7S0G3L6-F1
#
_cell.length_a   1.000
_cell.length_b   1.000
_cell.length_c   1.000
_cell.angle_alpha   90.00
_cell.angle_beta   90.00
_cell.angle_gamma   90.00
#
_symmetry.space_group_name_H-M   'P 1'
#
loop_
_entity.id
_entity.type
_entity.pdbx_description
1 polymer ?
#
loop_
_entity_poly.entity_id
_entity_poly.type
_entity_poly.pdbx_seq_one_letter_code
_entity_poly.pdbx_strand_id
1 'polypeptide(L)'
;VWVINNMEKGCGFVMNPGSKILHRAGRQGLLRTKRMRKGFVTVSGMSSDPLVRPNIVVLGGGFGGLYTTLHLMNMPWSRLQKPRITLVDRSDRFVFLPLLYDLLSGSMSTSEVAPYYVELLQNSDVKFQMGAITSLDPDAKTVRVHGKDEEHNIEYDRLVIAT
;
A
#
# COMPACT_ATOMS: atom_id res chain seq x y z
N VAL A 1 -15.45 -6.43 -11.37
CA VAL A 1 -14.78 -7.31 -12.35
C VAL A 1 -13.91 -6.41 -13.22
N TRP A 2 -12.59 -6.42 -13.00
CA TRP A 2 -11.67 -5.67 -13.85
C TRP A 2 -11.31 -6.55 -15.05
N VAL A 3 -11.52 -6.01 -16.26
CA VAL A 3 -11.01 -6.56 -17.51
C VAL A 3 -9.62 -5.96 -17.70
N ILE A 4 -8.57 -6.78 -17.64
CA ILE A 4 -7.24 -6.38 -18.11
C ILE A 4 -7.24 -6.62 -19.61
N ASN A 5 -7.41 -5.56 -20.39
CA ASN A 5 -7.21 -5.62 -21.83
C ASN A 5 -5.71 -5.39 -22.10
N ASN A 6 -5.11 -6.35 -22.81
CA ASN A 6 -3.68 -6.41 -23.06
C ASN A 6 -3.22 -5.36 -24.09
N MET A 7 -1.94 -5.02 -23.96
CA MET A 7 -1.06 -4.14 -24.75
C MET A 7 -1.49 -3.75 -26.16
N GLU A 8 -1.32 -2.47 -26.50
CA GLU A 8 -0.34 -2.06 -27.52
C GLU A 8 -0.14 -0.52 -27.56
N LYS A 9 1.12 -0.13 -27.77
CA LYS A 9 1.66 1.18 -28.19
C LYS A 9 2.02 2.17 -27.08
N GLY A 10 3.32 2.49 -27.06
CA GLY A 10 3.94 3.42 -26.16
C GLY A 10 3.39 4.83 -26.28
N CYS A 11 3.23 5.47 -25.13
CA CYS A 11 3.34 6.90 -24.92
C CYS A 11 3.59 7.10 -23.42
N GLY A 12 4.71 7.73 -23.09
CA GLY A 12 4.97 8.16 -21.72
C GLY A 12 3.89 9.15 -21.28
N PHE A 13 3.31 8.94 -20.10
CA PHE A 13 2.40 9.90 -19.50
C PHE A 13 3.18 10.79 -18.53
N VAL A 14 3.45 12.01 -18.99
CA VAL A 14 3.80 13.15 -18.14
C VAL A 14 2.49 13.81 -17.69
N MET A 15 2.22 13.83 -16.38
CA MET A 15 1.14 14.67 -15.83
C MET A 15 1.68 16.07 -15.52
N ASN A 16 1.09 17.08 -16.15
CA ASN A 16 1.33 18.49 -15.84
C ASN A 16 0.04 19.08 -15.20
N PRO A 17 0.06 19.50 -13.92
CA PRO A 17 -1.09 20.12 -13.29
C PRO A 17 -0.99 21.64 -13.40
N GLY A 18 -1.66 22.24 -14.39
CA GLY A 18 -1.83 23.68 -14.39
C GLY A 18 -2.14 24.30 -15.74
N SER A 19 -3.43 24.44 -16.05
CA SER A 19 -3.90 25.50 -16.94
C SER A 19 -5.17 26.12 -16.38
N LYS A 20 -5.04 27.41 -16.07
CA LYS A 20 -6.10 28.31 -15.61
C LYS A 20 -6.96 28.70 -16.81
N ILE A 21 -8.27 28.83 -16.61
CA ILE A 21 -9.13 29.62 -17.49
C ILE A 21 -9.90 30.62 -16.63
N LEU A 22 -9.77 31.90 -16.98
CA LEU A 22 -10.29 33.08 -16.28
C LEU A 22 -11.31 33.80 -17.18
N HIS A 23 -12.23 34.52 -16.51
CA HIS A 23 -13.25 35.50 -16.97
C HIS A 23 -14.65 34.90 -17.23
N ARG A 24 -15.77 35.51 -16.79
CA ARG A 24 -16.07 36.93 -16.54
C ARG A 24 -17.25 37.11 -15.54
N ALA A 25 -17.33 38.33 -15.00
CA ALA A 25 -18.14 38.83 -13.88
C ALA A 25 -19.68 38.68 -13.92
N GLY A 26 -20.28 38.60 -12.73
CA GLY A 26 -21.73 38.73 -12.47
C GLY A 26 -22.00 39.24 -11.04
N ARG A 27 -23.04 40.07 -10.89
CA ARG A 27 -23.35 41.03 -9.80
C ARG A 27 -23.59 40.47 -8.38
N GLN A 28 -23.22 41.33 -7.41
CA GLN A 28 -23.86 41.68 -6.12
C GLN A 28 -24.62 40.61 -5.30
N GLY A 29 -24.14 40.41 -4.07
CA GLY A 29 -24.88 39.75 -2.99
C GLY A 29 -24.20 39.97 -1.64
N LEU A 30 -24.68 40.97 -0.90
CA LEU A 30 -24.28 41.30 0.47
C LEU A 30 -24.73 40.19 1.42
N LEU A 31 -23.80 39.40 1.97
CA LEU A 31 -24.07 38.49 3.08
C LEU A 31 -22.96 38.58 4.14
N ARG A 32 -23.33 39.15 5.29
CA ARG A 32 -22.57 39.10 6.56
C ARG A 32 -22.40 37.63 6.95
N THR A 33 -21.16 37.17 7.07
CA THR A 33 -20.87 35.91 7.80
C THR A 33 -19.79 36.15 8.84
N LYS A 34 -20.03 35.56 10.01
CA LYS A 34 -19.28 35.71 11.26
C LYS A 34 -17.79 35.47 11.07
N ARG A 35 -16.99 36.41 11.56
CA ARG A 35 -15.56 36.23 11.88
C ARG A 35 -15.42 35.15 12.96
N MET A 36 -15.27 33.88 12.56
CA MET A 36 -14.86 32.80 13.46
C MET A 36 -13.39 32.98 13.80
N ARG A 37 -13.10 33.06 15.10
CA ARG A 37 -11.75 33.01 15.65
C ARG A 37 -11.14 31.65 15.28
N LYS A 38 -10.10 31.63 14.43
CA LYS A 38 -9.22 30.46 14.36
C LYS A 38 -8.46 30.40 15.67
N GLY A 39 -8.99 29.60 16.59
CA GLY A 39 -8.24 29.12 17.74
C GLY A 39 -6.98 28.45 17.24
N PHE A 40 -5.85 28.96 17.69
CA PHE A 40 -4.55 28.33 17.55
C PHE A 40 -4.59 27.07 18.41
N VAL A 41 -4.66 25.89 17.78
CA VAL A 41 -4.49 24.61 18.48
C VAL A 41 -2.99 24.39 18.58
N THR A 42 -2.45 24.63 19.77
CA THR A 42 -1.08 24.22 20.13
C THR A 42 -1.07 22.70 20.21
N VAL A 43 -0.49 22.04 19.21
CA VAL A 43 -0.15 20.61 19.32
C VAL A 43 1.07 20.53 20.24
N SER A 44 0.82 20.29 21.53
CA SER A 44 1.86 19.95 22.49
C SER A 44 2.18 18.45 22.33
N GLY A 45 3.42 18.14 21.95
CA GLY A 45 3.88 16.77 21.80
C GLY A 45 4.91 16.58 20.67
N MET A 46 5.94 17.42 20.61
CA MET A 46 7.15 17.11 19.83
C MET A 46 8.00 16.12 20.64
N SER A 47 7.77 14.82 20.47
CA SER A 47 8.81 13.83 20.73
C SER A 47 9.73 13.83 19.53
N SER A 48 10.86 14.51 19.65
CA SER A 48 11.96 14.50 18.70
C SER A 48 12.68 13.15 18.76
N ASP A 49 12.06 12.09 18.24
CA ASP A 49 12.83 10.92 17.85
C ASP A 49 13.55 11.22 16.53
N PRO A 50 14.77 10.68 16.32
CA PRO A 50 15.45 10.81 15.04
C PRO A 50 14.52 10.33 13.92
N LEU A 51 14.83 10.68 12.67
CA LEU A 51 14.01 10.43 11.47
C LEU A 51 13.80 8.92 11.18
N VAL A 52 13.16 8.20 12.10
CA VAL A 52 12.89 6.77 12.06
C VAL A 52 11.69 6.58 11.15
N ARG A 53 11.94 5.87 10.05
CA ARG A 53 10.86 5.48 9.14
C ARG A 53 9.98 4.44 9.83
N PRO A 54 8.65 4.66 9.92
CA PRO A 54 7.77 3.70 10.54
C PRO A 54 7.81 2.36 9.80
N ASN A 55 7.80 1.25 10.54
CA ASN A 55 7.71 -0.10 9.99
C ASN A 55 6.24 -0.56 9.95
N ILE A 56 5.73 -0.80 8.74
CA ILE A 56 4.40 -1.33 8.51
C ILE A 56 4.52 -2.78 8.06
N VAL A 57 3.90 -3.69 8.80
CA VAL A 57 3.82 -5.10 8.44
C VAL A 57 2.40 -5.42 7.96
N VAL A 58 2.30 -6.04 6.80
CA VAL A 58 1.04 -6.52 6.21
C VAL A 58 1.06 -8.04 6.23
N LEU A 59 0.10 -8.63 6.93
CA LEU A 59 -0.04 -10.08 7.11
C LEU A 59 -1.11 -10.62 6.16
N GLY A 60 -0.72 -11.56 5.29
CA GLY A 60 -1.55 -12.11 4.23
C GLY A 60 -1.38 -11.32 2.93
N GLY A 61 -1.07 -12.01 1.84
CA GLY A 61 -0.79 -11.49 0.51
C GLY A 61 -1.92 -11.67 -0.50
N GLY A 62 -3.13 -12.04 -0.05
CA GLY A 62 -4.31 -12.06 -0.91
C GLY A 62 -4.69 -10.67 -1.43
N PHE A 63 -5.91 -10.52 -1.96
CA PHE A 63 -6.37 -9.23 -2.50
C PHE A 63 -6.23 -8.08 -1.50
N GLY A 64 -6.73 -8.25 -0.28
CA GLY A 64 -6.67 -7.19 0.72
C GLY A 64 -5.24 -6.76 1.03
N GLY A 65 -4.34 -7.73 1.23
CA GLY A 65 -2.97 -7.46 1.64
C GLY A 65 -2.09 -6.88 0.53
N LEU A 66 -2.11 -7.48 -0.66
CA LEU A 66 -1.34 -6.98 -1.80
C LEU A 66 -1.81 -5.58 -2.21
N TYR A 67 -3.12 -5.35 -2.32
CA TYR A 67 -3.63 -4.02 -2.68
C TYR A 67 -3.37 -2.99 -1.59
N THR A 68 -3.48 -3.35 -0.31
CA THR A 68 -3.11 -2.45 0.79
C THR A 68 -1.63 -2.09 0.73
N THR A 69 -0.77 -3.07 0.46
CA THR A 69 0.68 -2.89 0.30
C THR A 69 1.00 -1.92 -0.84
N LEU A 70 0.40 -2.14 -2.03
CA LEU A 70 0.56 -1.25 -3.18
C LEU A 70 -0.03 0.15 -2.93
N HIS A 71 -1.14 0.25 -2.21
CA HIS A 71 -1.75 1.52 -1.85
C HIS A 71 -0.86 2.31 -0.88
N LEU A 72 -0.36 1.67 0.18
CA LEU A 72 0.59 2.26 1.12
C LEU A 72 1.87 2.72 0.41
N MET A 73 2.39 1.94 -0.54
CA MET A 73 3.57 2.32 -1.33
C MET A 73 3.35 3.61 -2.12
N ASN A 74 2.15 3.80 -2.69
CA ASN A 74 1.82 4.90 -3.59
C ASN A 74 1.24 6.15 -2.89
N MET A 75 1.05 6.10 -1.57
CA MET A 75 0.62 7.28 -0.82
C MET A 75 1.68 8.41 -0.90
N PRO A 76 1.25 9.69 -0.86
CA PRO A 76 2.14 10.83 -0.95
C PRO A 76 2.90 11.08 0.36
N TRP A 77 3.81 10.18 0.71
CA TRP A 77 4.67 10.32 1.89
C TRP A 77 5.72 11.41 1.68
N SER A 78 5.96 12.21 2.72
CA SER A 78 7.20 12.98 2.78
C SER A 78 8.40 12.02 2.79
N ARG A 79 9.50 12.39 2.12
CA ARG A 79 10.72 11.55 1.99
C ARG A 79 11.24 11.02 3.34
N LEU A 80 11.05 11.83 4.38
CA LEU A 80 11.49 11.53 5.75
C LEU A 80 10.55 10.60 6.51
N GLN A 81 9.31 10.46 6.06
CA GLN A 81 8.24 9.69 6.72
C GLN A 81 7.79 8.48 5.91
N LYS A 82 8.39 8.22 4.73
CA LYS A 82 8.05 7.06 3.91
C LYS A 82 8.28 5.77 4.72
N PRO A 83 7.25 4.95 4.97
CA PRO A 83 7.37 3.75 5.78
C PRO A 83 8.24 2.70 5.10
N ARG A 84 8.86 1.83 5.91
CA ARG A 84 9.29 0.51 5.44
C ARG A 84 8.06 -0.40 5.46
N ILE A 85 7.80 -1.10 4.36
CA ILE A 85 6.63 -1.97 4.25
C ILE A 85 7.13 -3.40 4.07
N THR A 86 6.66 -4.31 4.92
CA THR A 86 6.92 -5.75 4.79
C THR A 86 5.60 -6.48 4.56
N LEU A 87 5.48 -7.18 3.43
CA LEU A 87 4.38 -8.09 3.14
C LEU A 87 4.79 -9.51 3.54
N VAL A 88 3.98 -10.16 4.37
CA VAL A 88 4.19 -11.54 4.83
C VAL A 88 3.08 -12.42 4.29
N ASP A 89 3.43 -13.50 3.59
CA ASP A 89 2.48 -14.55 3.21
C ASP A 89 3.16 -15.93 3.26
N ARG A 90 2.38 -16.99 3.51
CA ARG A 90 2.88 -18.37 3.50
C ARG A 90 3.23 -18.88 2.09
N SER A 91 2.60 -18.32 1.06
CA SER A 91 2.81 -18.62 -0.36
C SER A 91 3.79 -17.60 -0.95
N ASP A 92 4.64 -18.04 -1.88
CA ASP A 92 5.49 -17.16 -2.68
C ASP A 92 4.74 -16.49 -3.86
N ARG A 93 3.50 -16.88 -4.10
CA ARG A 93 2.66 -16.43 -5.21
C ARG A 93 1.34 -15.82 -4.75
N PHE A 94 0.94 -14.77 -5.45
CA PHE A 94 -0.42 -14.24 -5.42
C PHE A 94 -1.29 -15.04 -6.39
N VAL A 95 -2.30 -15.76 -5.89
CA VAL A 95 -3.18 -16.59 -6.74
C VAL A 95 -4.49 -15.86 -7.02
N PHE A 96 -4.73 -15.52 -8.29
CA PHE A 96 -6.01 -14.98 -8.74
C PHE A 96 -6.97 -16.12 -9.09
N LEU A 97 -7.57 -16.70 -8.04
CA LEU A 97 -8.52 -17.83 -8.15
C LEU A 97 -9.63 -17.65 -9.22
N PRO A 98 -10.16 -16.44 -9.50
CA PRO A 98 -11.12 -16.25 -10.58
C PRO A 98 -10.66 -16.68 -11.98
N LEU A 99 -9.34 -16.71 -12.27
CA LEU A 99 -8.79 -17.18 -13.56
C LEU A 99 -8.35 -18.65 -13.54
N LEU A 100 -8.70 -19.42 -12.50
CA LEU A 100 -8.29 -20.82 -12.42
C LEU A 100 -8.89 -21.66 -13.56
N TYR A 101 -10.10 -21.32 -14.04
CA TYR A 101 -10.68 -21.98 -15.21
C TYR A 101 -9.84 -21.77 -16.48
N ASP A 102 -9.39 -20.54 -16.73
CA ASP A 102 -8.56 -20.21 -17.89
C ASP A 102 -7.17 -20.88 -17.83
N LEU A 103 -6.65 -21.11 -16.62
CA LEU A 103 -5.46 -21.94 -16.42
C LEU A 103 -5.74 -23.40 -16.80
N LEU A 104 -6.85 -23.97 -16.32
CA LEU A 104 -7.21 -25.37 -16.56
C LEU A 104 -7.56 -25.65 -18.03
N SER A 105 -8.14 -24.69 -18.74
CA SER A 105 -8.40 -24.78 -20.18
C SER A 105 -7.14 -24.60 -21.04
N GLY A 106 -6.01 -24.21 -20.45
CA GLY A 106 -4.77 -23.89 -21.14
C GLY A 106 -4.80 -22.55 -21.87
N SER A 107 -5.79 -21.69 -21.58
CA SER A 107 -5.91 -20.35 -22.18
C SER A 107 -5.00 -19.32 -21.51
N MET A 108 -4.51 -19.60 -20.30
CA MET A 108 -3.59 -18.76 -19.52
C MET A 108 -2.48 -19.61 -18.91
N SER A 109 -1.32 -18.99 -18.68
CA SER A 109 -0.18 -19.60 -17.99
C SER A 109 -0.25 -19.42 -16.48
N THR A 110 0.46 -20.27 -15.73
CA THR A 110 0.56 -20.16 -14.26
C THR A 110 1.17 -18.82 -13.83
N SER A 111 2.08 -18.23 -14.60
CA SER A 111 2.65 -16.90 -14.29
C SER A 111 1.63 -15.77 -14.42
N GLU A 112 0.64 -15.91 -15.31
CA GLU A 112 -0.44 -14.92 -15.46
C GLU A 112 -1.47 -15.04 -14.34
N VAL A 113 -1.78 -16.26 -13.89
CA VAL A 113 -2.81 -16.52 -12.86
C VAL A 113 -2.25 -16.48 -11.43
N ALA A 114 -0.99 -16.87 -11.26
CA ALA A 114 -0.33 -17.00 -9.97
C ALA A 114 1.08 -16.39 -9.95
N PRO A 115 1.29 -15.11 -10.30
CA PRO A 115 2.61 -14.49 -10.33
C PRO A 115 3.32 -14.53 -8.96
N TYR A 116 4.65 -14.55 -8.97
CA TYR A 116 5.42 -14.49 -7.73
C TYR A 116 5.36 -13.08 -7.12
N TYR A 117 5.31 -12.98 -5.79
CA TYR A 117 5.37 -11.67 -5.11
C TYR A 117 6.66 -10.91 -5.42
N VAL A 118 7.78 -11.63 -5.57
CA VAL A 118 9.07 -11.01 -5.92
C VAL A 118 9.02 -10.31 -7.28
N GLU A 119 8.26 -10.84 -8.24
CA GLU A 119 8.07 -10.23 -9.56
C GLU A 119 7.11 -9.04 -9.49
N LEU A 120 5.99 -9.20 -8.77
CA LEU A 120 5.00 -8.12 -8.58
C LEU A 120 5.59 -6.90 -7.86
N LEU A 121 6.55 -7.11 -6.96
CA LEU A 121 7.13 -6.10 -6.09
C LEU A 121 8.56 -5.67 -6.49
N GLN A 122 9.09 -6.19 -7.60
CA GLN A 122 10.50 -6.01 -8.01
C GLN A 122 10.97 -4.54 -8.09
N ASN A 123 10.07 -3.61 -8.45
CA ASN A 123 10.36 -2.19 -8.62
C ASN A 123 9.79 -1.34 -7.46
N SER A 124 9.62 -1.95 -6.29
CA SER A 124 9.08 -1.30 -5.10
C SER A 124 10.08 -1.35 -3.94
N ASP A 125 9.90 -0.46 -2.96
CA ASP A 125 10.63 -0.51 -1.69
C ASP A 125 9.99 -1.50 -0.68
N VAL A 126 9.10 -2.38 -1.15
CA VAL A 126 8.40 -3.35 -0.31
C VAL A 126 9.27 -4.59 -0.13
N LYS A 127 9.44 -5.02 1.12
CA LYS A 127 10.04 -6.32 1.44
C LYS A 127 8.96 -7.40 1.41
N PHE A 128 9.15 -8.44 0.62
CA PHE A 128 8.35 -9.67 0.74
C PHE A 128 9.05 -10.68 1.64
N GLN A 129 8.31 -11.28 2.57
CA GLN A 129 8.79 -12.30 3.49
C GLN A 129 7.85 -13.51 3.39
N MET A 130 8.35 -14.63 2.85
CA MET A 130 7.57 -15.86 2.83
C MET A 130 7.62 -16.55 4.20
N GLY A 131 6.46 -16.87 4.76
CA GLY A 131 6.34 -17.62 5.99
C GLY A 131 4.93 -17.66 6.56
N ALA A 132 4.66 -18.69 7.36
CA ALA A 132 3.40 -18.83 8.08
C ALA A 132 3.42 -18.01 9.38
N ILE A 133 2.39 -17.21 9.62
CA ILE A 133 2.25 -16.48 10.88
C ILE A 133 1.82 -17.46 11.98
N THR A 134 2.61 -17.58 13.05
CA THR A 134 2.33 -18.54 14.14
C THR A 134 1.80 -17.88 15.40
N SER A 135 2.18 -16.63 15.67
CA SER A 135 1.64 -15.87 16.82
C SER A 135 1.76 -14.36 16.60
N LEU A 136 0.96 -13.61 17.34
CA LEU A 136 0.94 -12.15 17.37
C LEU A 136 0.98 -11.69 18.83
N ASP A 137 1.90 -10.79 19.15
CA ASP A 137 1.99 -10.10 20.43
C ASP A 137 1.78 -8.59 20.21
N PRO A 138 0.59 -8.05 20.51
CA PRO A 138 0.28 -6.63 20.35
C PRO A 138 0.99 -5.73 21.38
N ASP A 139 1.28 -6.25 22.57
CA ASP A 139 1.89 -5.48 23.65
C ASP A 139 3.38 -5.26 23.34
N ALA A 140 4.06 -6.32 22.90
CA ALA A 140 5.44 -6.24 22.41
C ALA A 140 5.54 -5.70 20.96
N LYS A 141 4.42 -5.56 20.26
CA LYS A 141 4.33 -5.22 18.82
C LYS A 141 5.19 -6.11 17.93
N THR A 142 5.08 -7.42 18.13
CA THR A 142 5.81 -8.43 17.34
C THR A 142 4.88 -9.45 16.70
N VAL A 143 5.28 -9.94 15.52
CA VAL A 143 4.67 -11.08 14.84
C VAL A 143 5.69 -12.19 14.74
N ARG A 144 5.32 -13.40 15.11
CA ARG A 144 6.16 -14.58 14.90
C ARG A 144 5.81 -15.21 13.56
N VAL A 145 6.84 -15.43 12.74
CA VAL A 145 6.71 -16.01 11.41
C VAL A 145 7.62 -17.23 11.32
N HIS A 146 7.02 -18.35 10.93
CA HIS A 146 7.73 -19.57 10.60
C HIS A 146 8.10 -19.55 9.12
N GLY A 147 9.38 -19.36 8.84
CA GLY A 147 9.95 -19.40 7.48
C GLY A 147 10.19 -20.83 7.00
N LYS A 148 11.20 -21.03 6.14
CA LYS A 148 11.56 -22.37 5.63
C LYS A 148 12.12 -23.29 6.71
N ASP A 149 13.00 -22.77 7.56
CA ASP A 149 13.77 -23.60 8.51
C ASP A 149 13.80 -23.03 9.93
N GLU A 150 13.27 -21.82 10.14
CA GLU A 150 13.35 -21.13 11.43
C GLU A 150 12.13 -20.23 11.69
N GLU A 151 11.79 -20.11 12.97
CA GLU A 151 10.91 -19.05 13.45
C GLU A 151 11.72 -17.77 13.72
N HIS A 152 11.17 -16.64 13.29
CA HIS A 152 11.73 -15.34 13.60
C HIS A 152 10.62 -14.36 13.97
N ASN A 153 10.98 -13.36 14.77
CA ASN A 153 10.06 -12.29 15.15
C ASN A 153 10.25 -11.09 14.22
N ILE A 154 9.13 -10.49 13.81
CA ILE A 154 9.08 -9.26 13.05
C ILE A 154 8.43 -8.19 13.94
N GLU A 155 9.19 -7.15 14.27
CA GLU A 155 8.69 -5.98 14.99
C GLU A 155 7.94 -5.04 14.06
N TYR A 156 6.91 -4.35 14.55
CA TYR A 156 6.15 -3.39 13.76
C TYR A 156 5.74 -2.14 14.54
N ASP A 157 5.60 -1.02 13.83
CA ASP A 157 4.93 0.17 14.36
C ASP A 157 3.42 0.14 14.06
N ARG A 158 3.07 -0.43 12.90
CA ARG A 158 1.69 -0.63 12.45
C ARG A 158 1.57 -2.00 11.81
N LEU A 159 0.44 -2.63 12.06
CA LEU A 159 0.10 -3.94 11.54
C LEU A 159 -1.19 -3.86 10.73
N VAL A 160 -1.19 -4.49 9.56
CA VAL A 160 -2.40 -4.75 8.76
C VAL A 160 -2.61 -6.25 8.75
N ILE A 161 -3.82 -6.69 9.11
CA ILE A 161 -4.21 -8.10 9.05
C ILE A 161 -5.14 -8.28 7.85
N ALA A 162 -4.73 -9.13 6.92
CA ALA A 162 -5.41 -9.42 5.66
C ALA A 162 -5.26 -10.91 5.26
N THR A 163 -5.34 -11.79 6.27
CA THR A 163 -5.16 -13.26 6.17
C THR A 163 -6.40 -13.98 5.67
#